data_AF-A0A6J7RQF7-F1
#
_entry.id   AF-A0A6J7RQF7-F1
#
_cell.length_a   1.000
_cell.length_b   1.000
_cell.length_c   1.000
_cell.angle_alpha   90.00
_cell.angle_beta   90.00
_cell.angle_gamma   90.00
#
_symmetry.space_group_name_H-M   'P 1'
#
loop_
_entity.id
_entity.type
_entity.pdbx_description
1 polymer ?
#
loop_
_entity_poly.entity_id
_entity_poly.type
_entity_poly.pdbx_seq_one_letter_code
_entity_poly.pdbx_strand_id
1 'polypeptide(L)'
;MRDAIAASGAELLLFTGGGIMPAEILELPGLRVIHVHTGFLPDVRGADVLLWSLMVRGRPGVSAFLMTPRLDDGDLLGATELAPLSIPLPASERPDDDTLYRSLFSFIDPLIRAEFVVSQVFEPASDFAALPSTPQDLSVGVTFHFMAPQLRSAALAQLFPAT
;
A
#
# COMPACT_ATOMS: atom_id res chain seq x y z
N MET A 1 -8.17 14.05 -17.77
CA MET A 1 -8.28 12.88 -16.87
C MET A 1 -9.64 12.85 -16.20
N ARG A 2 -10.00 13.85 -15.41
CA ARG A 2 -11.34 14.00 -14.78
C ARG A 2 -12.50 13.69 -15.72
N ASP A 3 -12.58 14.38 -16.87
CA ASP A 3 -13.71 14.21 -17.80
C ASP A 3 -13.79 12.80 -18.39
N ALA A 4 -12.65 12.13 -18.59
CA ALA A 4 -12.61 10.74 -19.05
C ALA A 4 -13.11 9.76 -17.97
N ILE A 5 -12.78 10.02 -16.70
CA ILE A 5 -13.31 9.23 -15.57
C ILE A 5 -14.82 9.47 -15.42
N ALA A 6 -15.27 10.73 -15.49
CA ALA A 6 -16.69 11.05 -15.41
C ALA A 6 -17.49 10.41 -16.57
N ALA A 7 -16.95 10.44 -17.79
CA ALA A 7 -17.58 9.86 -18.96
C ALA A 7 -17.57 8.33 -18.97
N SER A 8 -16.70 7.66 -18.19
CA SER A 8 -16.67 6.19 -18.15
C SER A 8 -17.84 5.59 -17.38
N GLY A 9 -18.52 6.38 -16.53
CA GLY A 9 -19.56 5.89 -15.62
C GLY A 9 -19.03 4.96 -14.53
N ALA A 10 -17.71 4.96 -14.28
CA ALA A 10 -17.13 4.14 -13.22
C ALA A 10 -17.59 4.61 -11.84
N GLU A 11 -18.03 3.67 -11.02
CA GLU A 11 -18.41 3.91 -9.61
C GLU A 11 -17.22 3.72 -8.66
N LEU A 12 -16.18 3.01 -9.12
CA LEU A 12 -14.97 2.72 -8.37
C LEU A 12 -13.73 2.98 -9.23
N LEU A 13 -12.75 3.68 -8.64
CA LEU A 13 -11.43 3.87 -9.20
C LEU A 13 -10.38 3.27 -8.25
N LEU A 14 -9.64 2.27 -8.74
CA LEU A 14 -8.47 1.74 -8.05
C LEU A 14 -7.25 2.59 -8.42
N PHE A 15 -6.78 3.39 -7.46
CA PHE A 15 -5.55 4.15 -7.59
C PHE A 15 -4.36 3.26 -7.20
N THR A 16 -3.43 3.00 -8.11
CA THR A 16 -2.30 2.08 -7.87
C THR A 16 -0.94 2.77 -7.67
N GLY A 17 -0.87 4.09 -7.81
CA GLY A 17 0.34 4.87 -7.55
C GLY A 17 0.31 6.25 -8.21
N GLY A 18 1.27 7.10 -7.86
CA GLY A 18 1.39 8.46 -8.45
C GLY A 18 1.28 9.62 -7.46
N GLY A 19 1.21 9.35 -6.15
CA GLY A 19 1.19 10.38 -5.10
C GLY A 19 -0.23 10.77 -4.67
N ILE A 20 -0.46 12.06 -4.44
CA ILE A 20 -1.75 12.57 -3.94
C ILE A 20 -2.75 12.67 -5.10
N MET A 21 -3.95 12.11 -4.91
CA MET A 21 -5.04 12.22 -5.87
C MET A 21 -5.61 13.67 -5.86
N PRO A 22 -5.77 14.33 -7.02
CA PRO A 22 -6.43 15.63 -7.08
C PRO A 22 -7.84 15.61 -6.50
N ALA A 23 -8.18 16.63 -5.71
CA ALA A 23 -9.51 16.76 -5.07
C ALA A 23 -10.66 16.70 -6.09
N GLU A 24 -10.48 17.31 -7.27
CA GLU A 24 -11.48 17.29 -8.35
C GLU A 24 -11.86 15.89 -8.86
N ILE A 25 -11.03 14.87 -8.62
CA ILE A 25 -11.33 13.46 -8.92
C ILE A 25 -12.03 12.81 -7.72
N LEU A 26 -11.55 13.06 -6.51
CA LEU A 26 -12.15 12.55 -5.27
C LEU A 26 -13.58 13.07 -5.05
N GLU A 27 -13.90 14.25 -5.59
CA GLU A 27 -15.20 14.90 -5.48
C GLU A 27 -16.17 14.55 -6.61
N LEU A 28 -15.78 13.68 -7.56
CA LEU A 28 -16.68 13.24 -8.63
C LEU A 28 -17.90 12.51 -8.03
N PRO A 29 -19.14 12.96 -8.32
CA PRO A 29 -20.34 12.35 -7.73
C PRO A 29 -20.46 10.87 -8.07
N GLY A 30 -20.69 10.05 -7.05
CA GLY A 30 -20.86 8.59 -7.22
C GLY A 30 -19.56 7.82 -7.45
N LEU A 31 -18.40 8.49 -7.56
CA LEU A 31 -17.11 7.84 -7.68
C LEU A 31 -16.49 7.60 -6.30
N ARG A 32 -16.06 6.36 -6.06
CA ARG A 32 -15.22 6.02 -4.92
C ARG A 32 -13.81 5.76 -5.40
N VAL A 33 -12.83 6.41 -4.77
CA VAL A 33 -11.42 6.17 -5.09
C VAL A 33 -10.82 5.35 -3.96
N ILE A 34 -10.27 4.20 -4.29
CA ILE A 34 -9.63 3.31 -3.32
C ILE A 34 -8.13 3.23 -3.60
N HIS A 35 -7.37 3.06 -2.53
CA HIS A 35 -5.95 2.75 -2.61
C HIS A 35 -5.65 1.52 -1.76
N VAL A 36 -4.57 0.85 -2.14
CA VAL A 36 -4.03 -0.29 -1.42
C VAL A 36 -2.55 -0.02 -1.28
N HIS A 37 -1.98 -0.22 -0.10
CA HIS A 37 -0.55 -0.13 0.12
C HIS A 37 -0.12 -1.17 1.18
N THR A 38 1.17 -1.44 1.26
CA THR A 38 1.77 -2.49 2.10
C THR A 38 2.13 -2.01 3.51
N GLY A 39 1.37 -1.05 4.04
CA GLY A 39 1.39 -0.65 5.44
C GLY A 39 0.19 -1.21 6.17
N PHE A 40 0.37 -1.56 7.44
CA PHE A 40 -0.76 -1.86 8.33
C PHE A 40 -1.29 -0.54 8.88
N LEU A 41 -2.47 -0.09 8.44
CA LEU A 41 -3.07 1.16 8.85
C LEU A 41 -3.90 1.00 10.13
N PRO A 42 -3.94 2.02 11.01
CA PRO A 42 -3.24 3.32 10.92
C PRO A 42 -1.75 3.31 11.35
N ASP A 43 -1.23 2.17 11.85
CA ASP A 43 0.07 2.05 12.49
C ASP A 43 1.26 2.50 11.63
N VAL A 44 1.27 2.17 10.33
CA VAL A 44 2.36 2.44 9.39
C VAL A 44 1.81 3.11 8.13
N ARG A 45 1.94 4.45 8.07
CA ARG A 45 1.50 5.30 6.96
C ARG A 45 2.67 5.80 6.11
N GLY A 46 2.40 6.24 4.89
CA GLY A 46 3.29 7.03 4.07
C GLY A 46 4.10 6.22 3.05
N ALA A 47 5.38 6.56 2.93
CA ALA A 47 6.26 5.98 1.92
C ALA A 47 7.05 4.78 2.47
N ASP A 48 7.55 3.92 1.58
CA ASP A 48 8.38 2.74 1.89
C ASP A 48 7.79 1.80 2.96
N VAL A 49 6.47 1.78 3.08
CA VAL A 49 5.74 1.16 4.19
C VAL A 49 6.00 -0.33 4.36
N LEU A 50 6.30 -1.06 3.28
CA LEU A 50 6.72 -2.47 3.36
C LEU A 50 8.00 -2.60 4.18
N LEU A 51 9.02 -1.79 3.85
CA LEU A 51 10.30 -1.80 4.54
C LEU A 51 10.16 -1.25 5.96
N TRP A 52 9.37 -0.19 6.18
CA TRP A 52 9.16 0.35 7.53
C TRP A 52 8.47 -0.66 8.44
N SER A 53 7.47 -1.37 7.93
CA SER A 53 6.77 -2.42 8.68
C SER A 53 7.74 -3.53 9.11
N LEU A 54 8.67 -3.95 8.24
CA LEU A 54 9.72 -4.91 8.61
C LEU A 54 10.60 -4.40 9.75
N MET A 55 10.99 -3.12 9.71
CA MET A 55 11.89 -2.52 10.71
C MET A 55 11.21 -2.26 12.06
N VAL A 56 9.97 -1.78 12.07
CA VAL A 56 9.31 -1.30 13.31
C VAL A 56 8.31 -2.31 13.88
N ARG A 57 7.86 -3.28 13.08
CA ARG A 57 6.90 -4.33 13.50
C ARG A 57 7.41 -5.75 13.30
N GLY A 58 8.52 -5.94 12.57
CA GLY A 58 9.07 -7.26 12.26
C GLY A 58 8.30 -8.06 11.22
N ARG A 59 7.22 -7.50 10.65
CA ARG A 59 6.38 -8.12 9.62
C ARG A 59 5.74 -7.04 8.75
N PRO A 60 5.48 -7.30 7.46
CA PRO A 60 4.69 -6.39 6.63
C PRO A 60 3.22 -6.38 7.05
N GLY A 61 2.49 -5.37 6.56
CA GLY A 61 1.04 -5.38 6.53
C GLY A 61 0.52 -5.01 5.16
N VAL A 62 -0.79 -4.98 5.01
CA VAL A 62 -1.46 -4.47 3.82
C VAL A 62 -2.81 -3.91 4.22
N SER A 63 -3.15 -2.77 3.65
CA SER A 63 -4.42 -2.09 3.90
C SER A 63 -5.01 -1.58 2.60
N ALA A 64 -6.31 -1.80 2.41
CA ALA A 64 -7.12 -1.17 1.38
C ALA A 64 -8.06 -0.16 2.04
N PHE A 65 -8.16 1.03 1.47
CA PHE A 65 -8.87 2.14 2.10
C PHE A 65 -9.41 3.12 1.06
N LEU A 66 -10.42 3.89 1.45
CA LEU A 66 -10.96 4.98 0.66
C LEU A 66 -9.99 6.16 0.69
N MET A 67 -9.62 6.70 -0.47
CA MET A 67 -8.74 7.85 -0.51
C MET A 67 -9.46 9.11 -0.05
N THR A 68 -8.73 9.94 0.71
CA THR A 68 -9.10 11.34 0.97
C THR A 68 -8.02 12.25 0.39
N PRO A 69 -8.18 13.59 0.45
CA PRO A 69 -7.10 14.52 0.11
C PRO A 69 -5.86 14.40 1.01
N ARG A 70 -5.95 13.70 2.15
CA ARG A 70 -4.83 13.48 3.09
C ARG A 70 -4.22 12.09 2.87
N LEU A 71 -2.99 11.93 3.35
CA LEU A 71 -2.19 10.72 3.15
C LEU A 71 -2.64 9.59 4.08
N ASP A 72 -3.10 8.48 3.49
CA ASP A 72 -3.39 7.20 4.13
C ASP A 72 -4.32 7.26 5.35
N ASP A 73 -5.33 8.13 5.33
CA ASP A 73 -6.17 8.43 6.50
C ASP A 73 -7.66 8.10 6.34
N GLY A 74 -8.09 7.67 5.16
CA GLY A 74 -9.50 7.39 4.90
C GLY A 74 -9.94 6.03 5.41
N ASP A 75 -11.25 5.79 5.44
CA ASP A 75 -11.81 4.60 6.05
C ASP A 75 -11.28 3.30 5.40
N LEU A 76 -11.00 2.31 6.26
CA LEU A 76 -10.48 1.01 5.87
C LEU A 76 -11.57 0.15 5.25
N LEU A 77 -11.29 -0.40 4.07
CA LEU A 77 -12.03 -1.51 3.47
C LEU A 77 -11.55 -2.85 4.04
N GLY A 78 -10.29 -2.90 4.45
CA GLY A 78 -9.68 -4.02 5.16
C GLY A 78 -8.22 -3.72 5.47
N ALA A 79 -7.69 -4.34 6.53
CA ALA A 79 -6.28 -4.31 6.85
C ALA A 79 -5.88 -5.62 7.52
N THR A 80 -4.69 -6.15 7.18
CA THR A 80 -4.13 -7.32 7.84
C THR A 80 -2.61 -7.23 7.97
N GLU A 81 -2.09 -7.81 9.04
CA GLU A 81 -0.65 -8.09 9.13
C GLU A 81 -0.34 -9.39 8.40
N LEU A 82 0.78 -9.40 7.66
CA LEU A 82 1.24 -10.57 6.94
C LEU A 82 2.20 -11.39 7.80
N ALA A 83 2.46 -12.63 7.38
CA ALA A 83 3.56 -13.39 7.94
C ALA A 83 4.90 -12.64 7.75
N PRO A 84 5.88 -12.82 8.65
CA PRO A 84 7.22 -12.29 8.44
C PRO A 84 7.76 -12.69 7.07
N LEU A 85 8.27 -11.71 6.32
CA LEU A 85 8.75 -11.91 4.96
C LEU A 85 10.28 -11.88 4.94
N SER A 86 10.88 -12.95 4.42
CA SER A 86 12.32 -13.04 4.15
C SER A 86 12.54 -13.88 2.90
N ILE A 87 13.37 -13.37 1.99
CA ILE A 87 13.67 -13.94 0.69
C ILE A 87 15.19 -14.07 0.60
N PRO A 88 15.77 -15.16 1.15
CA PRO A 88 17.22 -15.35 1.13
C PRO A 88 17.75 -15.43 -0.31
N LEU A 89 18.92 -14.84 -0.53
CA LEU A 89 19.62 -14.85 -1.82
C LEU A 89 21.05 -15.34 -1.63
N PRO A 90 21.60 -16.16 -2.54
CA PRO A 90 23.02 -16.51 -2.51
C PRO A 90 23.89 -15.26 -2.50
N ALA A 91 24.90 -15.19 -1.63
CA ALA A 91 25.76 -14.01 -1.52
C ALA A 91 26.41 -13.60 -2.85
N SER A 92 26.73 -14.57 -3.71
CA SER A 92 27.31 -14.34 -5.04
C SER A 92 26.31 -13.79 -6.08
N GLU A 93 25.01 -13.90 -5.82
CA GLU A 93 23.94 -13.51 -6.75
C GLU A 93 23.13 -12.32 -6.24
N ARG A 94 23.36 -11.88 -4.99
CA ARG A 94 22.63 -10.76 -4.38
C ARG A 94 22.92 -9.47 -5.14
N PRO A 95 21.90 -8.82 -5.75
CA PRO A 95 22.06 -7.53 -6.41
C PRO A 95 22.40 -6.42 -5.42
N ASP A 96 22.77 -5.25 -5.97
CA ASP A 96 22.87 -4.03 -5.18
C ASP A 96 21.51 -3.62 -4.58
N ASP A 97 21.57 -2.80 -3.53
CA ASP A 97 20.39 -2.38 -2.77
C ASP A 97 19.39 -1.58 -3.61
N ASP A 98 19.85 -0.83 -4.61
CA ASP A 98 18.97 -0.08 -5.50
C ASP A 98 18.16 -1.01 -6.41
N THR A 99 18.79 -2.08 -6.88
CA THR A 99 18.14 -3.12 -7.70
C THR A 99 17.17 -3.93 -6.85
N LEU A 100 17.55 -4.31 -5.62
CA LEU A 100 16.64 -4.96 -4.68
C LEU A 100 15.44 -4.08 -4.33
N TYR A 101 15.66 -2.80 -4.03
CA TYR A 101 14.60 -1.83 -3.76
C TYR A 101 13.64 -1.69 -4.95
N ARG A 102 14.17 -1.51 -6.17
CA ARG A 102 13.32 -1.46 -7.38
C ARG A 102 12.55 -2.75 -7.58
N SER A 103 13.17 -3.90 -7.37
CA SER A 103 12.54 -5.22 -7.53
C SER A 103 11.42 -5.42 -6.52
N LEU A 104 11.63 -5.03 -5.26
CA LEU A 104 10.63 -5.06 -4.21
C LEU A 104 9.37 -4.27 -4.62
N PHE A 105 9.54 -3.00 -4.99
CA PHE A 105 8.41 -2.13 -5.32
C PHE A 105 7.83 -2.35 -6.72
N SER A 106 8.52 -3.09 -7.60
CA SER A 106 8.01 -3.43 -8.94
C SER A 106 7.31 -4.78 -9.00
N PHE A 107 7.64 -5.72 -8.12
CA PHE A 107 7.14 -7.10 -8.21
C PHE A 107 6.46 -7.59 -6.93
N ILE A 108 7.07 -7.39 -5.76
CA ILE A 108 6.56 -7.95 -4.50
C ILE A 108 5.44 -7.07 -3.94
N ASP A 109 5.67 -5.75 -3.83
CA ASP A 109 4.65 -4.81 -3.33
C ASP A 109 3.37 -4.84 -4.17
N PRO A 110 3.41 -4.75 -5.51
CA PRO A 110 2.20 -4.81 -6.32
C PRO A 110 1.47 -6.16 -6.23
N LEU A 111 2.21 -7.26 -6.08
CA LEU A 111 1.60 -8.60 -5.93
C LEU A 111 0.82 -8.70 -4.62
N ILE A 112 1.39 -8.24 -3.50
CA ILE A 112 0.71 -8.23 -2.20
C ILE A 112 -0.56 -7.37 -2.27
N ARG A 113 -0.46 -6.19 -2.87
CA ARG A 113 -1.60 -5.26 -3.02
C ARG A 113 -2.72 -5.85 -3.87
N ALA A 114 -2.35 -6.48 -4.99
CA ALA A 114 -3.30 -7.11 -5.90
C ALA A 114 -4.01 -8.30 -5.26
N GLU A 115 -3.27 -9.19 -4.60
CA GLU A 115 -3.86 -10.34 -3.89
C GLU A 115 -4.85 -9.85 -2.83
N PHE A 116 -4.43 -8.91 -1.99
CA PHE A 116 -5.26 -8.41 -0.90
C PHE A 116 -6.55 -7.75 -1.39
N VAL A 117 -6.47 -6.87 -2.40
CA VAL A 117 -7.67 -6.17 -2.88
C VAL A 117 -8.63 -7.12 -3.58
N VAL A 118 -8.12 -8.12 -4.29
CA VAL A 118 -8.97 -9.13 -4.91
C VAL A 118 -9.67 -9.95 -3.83
N SER A 119 -8.92 -10.56 -2.91
CA SER A 119 -9.50 -11.51 -1.95
C SER A 119 -10.31 -10.85 -0.83
N GLN A 120 -9.92 -9.64 -0.38
CA GLN A 120 -10.56 -8.99 0.76
C GLN A 120 -11.57 -7.91 0.38
N VAL A 121 -11.48 -7.34 -0.83
CA VAL A 121 -12.37 -6.25 -1.25
C VAL A 121 -13.26 -6.68 -2.41
N PHE A 122 -12.71 -7.24 -3.49
CA PHE A 122 -13.47 -7.47 -4.71
C PHE A 122 -14.28 -8.76 -4.72
N GLU A 123 -13.71 -9.87 -4.27
CA GLU A 123 -14.44 -11.15 -4.19
C GLU A 123 -15.64 -11.11 -3.23
N PRO A 124 -15.55 -10.45 -2.06
CA PRO A 124 -16.70 -10.34 -1.15
C PRO A 124 -17.71 -9.24 -1.55
N ALA A 125 -17.36 -8.35 -2.48
CA ALA A 125 -18.21 -7.21 -2.83
C ALA A 125 -19.46 -7.66 -3.61
N SER A 126 -20.63 -7.27 -3.11
CA SER A 126 -21.88 -7.36 -3.85
C SER A 126 -22.22 -6.06 -4.60
N ASP A 127 -21.67 -4.93 -4.16
CA ASP A 127 -21.91 -3.59 -4.70
C ASP A 127 -20.68 -2.69 -4.48
N PHE A 128 -20.05 -2.26 -5.56
CA PHE A 128 -18.85 -1.41 -5.51
C PHE A 128 -19.17 0.04 -5.11
N ALA A 129 -20.40 0.51 -5.36
CA ALA A 129 -20.86 1.82 -4.92
C ALA A 129 -21.04 1.86 -3.39
N ALA A 130 -21.21 0.69 -2.74
CA ALA A 130 -21.52 0.57 -1.31
C ALA A 130 -20.59 -0.39 -0.51
N LEU A 131 -19.32 -0.57 -0.93
CA LEU A 131 -18.31 -1.31 -0.14
C LEU A 131 -18.29 -0.85 1.33
N PRO A 132 -18.39 -1.79 2.30
CA PRO A 132 -18.30 -1.47 3.71
C PRO A 132 -16.92 -0.91 4.06
N SER A 133 -16.89 0.07 4.95
CA SER A 133 -15.64 0.65 5.44
C SER A 133 -15.73 0.98 6.93
N THR A 134 -14.59 1.05 7.60
CA THR A 134 -14.48 1.38 9.02
C THR A 134 -13.52 2.57 9.20
N PRO A 135 -13.89 3.61 9.96
CA PRO A 135 -13.00 4.74 10.23
C PRO A 135 -11.70 4.32 10.93
N GLN A 136 -10.60 4.96 10.57
CA GLN A 136 -9.31 4.80 11.25
C GLN A 136 -9.26 5.63 12.55
N ASP A 137 -8.59 5.11 13.59
CA ASP A 137 -8.14 5.93 14.71
C ASP A 137 -6.84 6.65 14.33
N LEU A 138 -6.95 7.90 13.88
CA LEU A 138 -5.81 8.68 13.42
C LEU A 138 -4.92 9.22 14.56
N SER A 139 -5.30 9.00 15.82
CA SER A 139 -4.48 9.37 16.99
C SER A 139 -3.32 8.41 17.24
N VAL A 140 -3.35 7.24 16.61
CA VAL A 140 -2.30 6.23 16.69
C VAL A 140 -1.46 6.13 15.41
N GLY A 141 -0.38 5.35 15.47
CA GLY A 141 0.50 5.08 14.34
C GLY A 141 1.45 6.22 13.96
N VAL A 142 2.25 5.98 12.94
CA VAL A 142 3.31 6.90 12.49
C VAL A 142 3.26 7.05 10.97
N THR A 143 3.42 8.29 10.50
CA THR A 143 3.63 8.58 9.08
C THR A 143 5.13 8.59 8.79
N PHE A 144 5.56 7.63 7.98
CA PHE A 144 6.94 7.49 7.56
C PHE A 144 7.18 8.14 6.19
N HIS A 145 8.41 8.58 5.99
CA HIS A 145 8.91 9.12 4.73
C HIS A 145 9.79 8.09 4.02
N PHE A 146 10.21 8.40 2.79
CA PHE A 146 11.17 7.56 2.06
C PHE A 146 12.42 7.29 2.91
N MET A 147 12.85 6.04 2.93
CA MET A 147 13.98 5.59 3.74
C MET A 147 15.28 6.23 3.27
N ALA A 148 16.04 6.76 4.22
CA ALA A 148 17.42 7.15 3.97
C ALA A 148 18.27 5.91 3.57
N PRO A 149 19.32 6.07 2.72
CA PRO A 149 20.07 4.95 2.17
C PRO A 149 20.58 3.94 3.20
N GLN A 150 21.03 4.38 4.37
CA GLN A 150 21.55 3.50 5.42
C GLN A 150 20.45 2.63 6.05
N LEU A 151 19.28 3.22 6.31
CA LEU A 151 18.12 2.49 6.84
C LEU A 151 17.54 1.54 5.79
N ARG A 152 17.49 1.99 4.52
CA ARG A 152 17.08 1.16 3.40
C ARG A 152 17.98 -0.07 3.27
N SER A 153 19.29 0.11 3.36
CA SER A 153 20.26 -0.99 3.30
C SER A 153 20.03 -2.01 4.42
N ALA A 154 19.81 -1.54 5.66
CA ALA A 154 19.49 -2.41 6.79
C ALA A 154 18.18 -3.19 6.58
N ALA A 155 17.11 -2.53 6.13
CA ALA A 155 15.83 -3.17 5.87
C ALA A 155 15.91 -4.20 4.73
N LEU A 156 16.66 -3.88 3.67
CA LEU A 156 16.89 -4.81 2.56
C LEU A 156 17.77 -5.99 2.97
N ALA A 157 18.71 -5.83 3.89
CA ALA A 157 19.49 -6.95 4.43
C ALA A 157 18.63 -7.89 5.30
N GLN A 158 17.63 -7.36 6.00
CA GLN A 158 16.65 -8.16 6.74
C GLN A 158 15.70 -8.92 5.79
N LEU A 159 15.24 -8.24 4.74
CA LEU A 159 14.32 -8.83 3.76
C LEU A 159 15.02 -9.82 2.83
N PHE A 160 16.22 -9.51 2.35
CA PHE A 160 17.01 -10.31 1.42
C PHE A 160 18.36 -10.69 2.04
N PRO A 161 18.37 -11.56 3.07
CA PRO A 161 19.61 -11.97 3.71
C PRO A 161 20.48 -12.76 2.73
N ALA A 162 21.78 -12.48 2.74
CA ALA A 162 22.75 -13.25 2.00
C ALA A 162 22.95 -14.62 2.67
N THR A 163 22.79 -15.70 1.90
CA THR A 163 23.06 -17.09 2.32
C THR A 163 24.33 -17.63 1.69
#